data_AF-W8BLG9-F1
#
_entry.id   AF-W8BLG9-F1
#
_cell.length_a   1.000
_cell.length_b   1.000
_cell.length_c   1.000
_cell.angle_alpha   90.00
_cell.angle_beta   90.00
_cell.angle_gamma   90.00
#
_symmetry.space_group_name_H-M   'P 1'
#
loop_
_entity.id
_entity.type
_entity.pdbx_description
1 polymer ?
#
loop_
_entity_poly.entity_id
_entity_poly.type
_entity_poly.pdbx_seq_one_letter_code
_entity_poly.pdbx_strand_id
1 'polypeptide(L)'
;MDYYINTIYAGWRDLMDNKSDPRTRDWPLMSSPFPTIAISLSYAYFVKVLGPKLMENRKPFELRKVLIVYNFSQVLFSAWLFYESCIGGWLNGYNIRCEPVDYSDSPSALRVARGCWWYYISKFTEFFDTFFFVMRKRYDQVSTLHVIHHGIMPCSVWWGVKFTPGGHSSFFGFLNTFVHIIMYTYYMLAAMGPKVQK
;
A
#
# COMPACT_ATOMS: atom_id res chain seq x y z
N MET A 1 -26.04 -1.11 29.18
CA MET A 1 -25.32 -1.61 27.99
C MET A 1 -25.56 -0.68 26.81
N ASP A 2 -26.81 -0.35 26.52
CA ASP A 2 -27.20 0.47 25.34
C ASP A 2 -26.61 1.89 25.33
N TYR A 3 -26.48 2.53 26.49
CA TYR A 3 -25.83 3.85 26.59
C TYR A 3 -24.38 3.84 26.07
N TYR A 4 -23.59 2.83 26.48
CA TYR A 4 -22.19 2.71 26.06
C TYR A 4 -22.09 2.37 24.57
N ILE A 5 -22.94 1.46 24.07
CA ILE A 5 -22.98 1.11 22.65
C ILE A 5 -23.33 2.33 21.79
N ASN A 6 -24.36 3.09 22.18
CA ASN A 6 -24.78 4.29 21.48
C ASN A 6 -23.70 5.38 21.52
N THR A 7 -22.99 5.52 22.64
CA THR A 7 -21.88 6.49 22.77
C THR A 7 -20.72 6.12 21.85
N ILE A 8 -20.31 4.86 21.82
CA ILE A 8 -19.24 4.38 20.93
C ILE A 8 -19.66 4.53 19.46
N TYR A 9 -20.89 4.15 19.12
CA TYR A 9 -21.42 4.28 17.78
C TYR A 9 -21.46 5.75 17.32
N ALA A 10 -21.98 6.64 18.16
CA ALA A 10 -22.02 8.08 17.87
C ALA A 10 -20.61 8.65 17.70
N GLY A 11 -19.66 8.28 18.57
CA GLY A 11 -18.27 8.71 18.45
C GLY A 11 -17.60 8.20 17.18
N TRP A 12 -17.87 6.96 16.77
CA TRP A 12 -17.39 6.41 15.51
C TRP A 12 -17.94 7.18 14.30
N ARG A 13 -19.24 7.48 14.30
CA ARG A 13 -19.87 8.29 13.24
C ARG A 13 -19.28 9.69 13.18
N ASP A 14 -19.08 10.36 14.31
CA ASP A 14 -18.46 11.69 14.34
C ASP A 14 -17.04 11.67 13.76
N LEU A 15 -16.22 10.70 14.18
CA LEU A 15 -14.87 10.53 13.66
C LEU A 15 -14.86 10.32 12.14
N MET A 16 -15.75 9.46 11.63
CA MET A 16 -15.78 9.07 10.23
C MET A 16 -16.45 10.07 9.30
N ASP A 17 -17.48 10.79 9.78
CA ASP A 17 -18.31 11.67 8.95
C ASP A 17 -17.90 13.14 9.11
N ASN A 18 -17.52 13.57 10.33
CA ASN A 18 -17.27 14.99 10.63
C ASN A 18 -15.79 15.33 10.80
N LYS A 19 -14.94 14.39 11.23
CA LYS A 19 -13.51 14.62 11.46
C LYS A 19 -12.60 14.15 10.33
N SER A 20 -13.13 13.38 9.39
CA SER A 20 -12.37 12.91 8.23
C SER A 20 -12.30 13.94 7.12
N ASP A 21 -11.33 13.79 6.22
CA ASP A 21 -11.21 14.63 5.04
C ASP A 21 -12.38 14.37 4.08
N PRO A 22 -13.25 15.37 3.81
CA PRO A 22 -14.41 15.19 2.95
C PRO A 22 -14.02 14.88 1.50
N ARG A 23 -12.81 15.27 1.05
CA ARG A 23 -12.35 15.12 -0.34
C ARG A 23 -12.12 13.66 -0.72
N THR A 24 -11.84 12.79 0.25
CA THR A 24 -11.54 11.37 0.04
C THR A 24 -12.73 10.46 0.32
N ARG A 25 -13.86 11.01 0.81
CA ARG A 25 -15.01 10.23 1.31
C ARG A 25 -15.55 9.22 0.30
N ASP A 26 -15.70 9.66 -0.95
CA ASP A 26 -16.35 8.89 -2.00
C ASP A 26 -15.35 8.07 -2.84
N TRP A 27 -14.07 8.03 -2.42
CA TRP A 27 -13.04 7.23 -3.09
C TRP A 27 -13.16 5.74 -2.73
N PRO A 28 -12.75 4.84 -3.64
CA PRO A 28 -12.82 3.41 -3.37
C PRO A 28 -12.07 3.04 -2.08
N LEU A 29 -12.72 2.20 -1.27
CA LEU A 29 -12.26 1.71 0.04
C LEU A 29 -12.11 2.78 1.14
N MET A 30 -12.55 4.03 0.93
CA MET A 30 -12.43 5.11 1.93
C MET A 30 -13.67 5.33 2.81
N SER A 31 -14.75 4.57 2.57
CA SER A 31 -15.98 4.68 3.38
C SER A 31 -15.81 4.15 4.81
N SER A 32 -14.95 3.15 5.01
CA SER A 32 -14.71 2.50 6.29
C SER A 32 -13.35 1.79 6.26
N PRO A 33 -12.66 1.58 7.40
CA PRO A 33 -11.45 0.78 7.44
C PRO A 33 -11.73 -0.72 7.39
N PHE A 34 -12.97 -1.16 7.65
CA PHE A 34 -13.29 -2.60 7.75
C PHE A 34 -13.01 -3.38 6.45
N PRO A 35 -13.30 -2.88 5.23
CA PRO A 35 -12.88 -3.53 4.00
C PRO A 35 -11.37 -3.74 3.91
N THR A 36 -10.56 -2.72 4.25
CA THR A 36 -9.09 -2.80 4.28
C THR A 36 -8.63 -3.88 5.25
N ILE A 37 -9.16 -3.87 6.47
CA ILE A 37 -8.82 -4.87 7.50
C ILE A 37 -9.21 -6.28 7.03
N ALA A 38 -10.39 -6.45 6.46
CA ALA A 38 -10.84 -7.74 5.94
C ALA A 38 -9.93 -8.27 4.83
N ILE A 39 -9.50 -7.40 3.90
CA ILE A 39 -8.56 -7.75 2.83
C ILE A 39 -7.19 -8.14 3.41
N SER A 40 -6.66 -7.37 4.35
CA SER A 40 -5.37 -7.67 5.01
C SER A 40 -5.40 -8.97 5.82
N LEU A 41 -6.48 -9.24 6.55
CA LEU A 41 -6.66 -10.50 7.28
C LEU A 41 -6.81 -11.69 6.32
N SER A 42 -7.54 -11.50 5.23
CA SER A 42 -7.68 -12.52 4.18
C SER A 42 -6.34 -12.82 3.52
N TYR A 43 -5.52 -11.80 3.26
CA TYR A 43 -4.14 -11.95 2.80
C TYR A 43 -3.31 -12.77 3.79
N ALA A 44 -3.31 -12.42 5.07
CA ALA A 44 -2.53 -13.12 6.09
C ALA A 44 -2.94 -14.60 6.21
N TYR A 45 -4.25 -14.88 6.20
CA TYR A 45 -4.80 -16.23 6.18
C TYR A 45 -4.37 -16.99 4.92
N PHE A 46 -4.44 -16.35 3.75
CA PHE A 46 -4.04 -16.96 2.49
C PHE A 46 -2.56 -17.35 2.51
N VAL A 47 -1.66 -16.44 2.86
CA VAL A 47 -0.22 -16.69 2.75
C VAL A 47 0.31 -17.65 3.81
N LYS A 48 -0.29 -17.70 5.00
CA LYS A 48 0.17 -18.59 6.09
C LYS A 48 -0.54 -19.92 6.15
N VAL A 49 -1.79 -20.02 5.68
CA VAL A 49 -2.61 -21.22 5.88
C VAL A 49 -3.09 -21.80 4.56
N LEU A 50 -3.96 -21.07 3.84
CA LEU A 50 -4.65 -21.63 2.67
C LEU A 50 -3.71 -21.91 1.50
N GLY A 51 -2.86 -20.93 1.14
CA GLY A 51 -1.92 -21.04 0.03
C GLY A 51 -0.93 -22.19 0.18
N PRO A 52 -0.20 -22.32 1.32
CA PRO A 52 0.66 -23.48 1.56
C PRO A 52 -0.07 -24.81 1.49
N LYS A 53 -1.29 -24.90 2.04
CA LYS A 53 -2.13 -26.11 1.99
C LYS A 53 -2.55 -26.47 0.57
N LEU A 54 -2.91 -25.49 -0.26
CA LEU A 54 -3.25 -25.70 -1.68
C LEU A 54 -2.03 -26.13 -2.51
N MET A 55 -0.83 -25.70 -2.12
CA MET A 55 0.42 -25.99 -2.81
C MET A 55 1.08 -27.29 -2.33
N GLU A 56 0.70 -27.86 -1.19
CA GLU A 56 1.33 -29.05 -0.57
C GLU A 56 1.57 -30.16 -1.61
N ASN A 57 0.52 -30.57 -2.31
CA ASN A 57 0.54 -31.65 -3.31
C ASN A 57 0.77 -31.18 -4.76
N ARG A 58 1.20 -29.92 -4.97
CA ARG A 58 1.47 -29.35 -6.30
C ARG A 58 2.96 -29.09 -6.52
N LYS A 59 3.41 -29.16 -7.76
CA LYS A 59 4.75 -28.70 -8.13
C LYS A 59 4.82 -27.17 -8.08
N PRO A 60 5.97 -26.56 -7.74
CA PRO A 60 6.12 -25.11 -7.78
C PRO A 60 5.87 -24.58 -9.19
N PHE A 61 5.18 -23.45 -9.31
CA PHE A 61 4.88 -22.85 -10.60
C PHE A 61 6.11 -22.12 -11.19
N GLU A 62 6.32 -22.29 -12.49
CA GLU A 62 7.35 -21.56 -13.25
C GLU A 62 6.82 -20.18 -13.70
N LEU A 63 6.89 -19.20 -12.81
CA LEU A 63 6.30 -17.86 -13.00
C LEU A 63 7.28 -16.80 -13.51
N ARG A 64 8.41 -17.20 -14.12
CA ARG A 64 9.49 -16.28 -14.49
C ARG A 64 9.02 -15.08 -15.32
N LYS A 65 8.28 -15.31 -16.41
CA LYS A 65 7.77 -14.22 -17.27
C LYS A 65 6.78 -13.32 -16.53
N VAL A 66 5.92 -13.93 -15.71
CA VAL A 66 4.94 -13.20 -14.88
C VAL A 66 5.66 -12.29 -13.90
N LEU A 67 6.69 -12.77 -13.23
CA LEU A 67 7.51 -11.98 -12.30
C LEU A 67 8.21 -10.81 -13.00
N ILE A 68 8.75 -11.01 -14.21
CA ILE A 68 9.39 -9.92 -14.95
C ILE A 68 8.37 -8.81 -15.25
N VAL A 69 7.20 -9.17 -15.80
CA VAL A 69 6.13 -8.21 -16.14
C VAL A 69 5.59 -7.52 -14.89
N TYR A 70 5.38 -8.28 -13.82
CA TYR A 70 4.89 -7.75 -12.54
C TYR A 70 5.89 -6.76 -11.92
N ASN A 71 7.16 -7.15 -11.79
CA ASN A 71 8.18 -6.26 -11.21
C ASN A 71 8.39 -5.01 -12.08
N PHE A 72 8.35 -5.15 -13.41
CA PHE A 72 8.37 -3.99 -14.31
C PHE A 72 7.18 -3.05 -14.10
N SER A 73 5.98 -3.61 -13.95
CA SER A 73 4.76 -2.83 -13.67
C SER A 73 4.86 -2.10 -12.32
N GLN A 74 5.42 -2.76 -11.30
CA GLN A 74 5.68 -2.16 -9.99
C GLN A 74 6.70 -1.01 -10.06
N VAL A 75 7.75 -1.15 -10.88
CA VAL A 75 8.72 -0.07 -11.13
C VAL A 75 8.01 1.13 -11.76
N LEU A 76 7.23 0.93 -12.81
CA LEU A 76 6.50 2.02 -13.47
C LEU A 76 5.52 2.72 -12.52
N PHE A 77 4.79 1.94 -11.75
CA PHE A 77 3.81 2.48 -10.81
C PHE A 77 4.47 3.26 -9.66
N SER A 78 5.56 2.72 -9.11
CA SER A 78 6.35 3.39 -8.07
C SER A 78 7.03 4.67 -8.60
N ALA A 79 7.53 4.64 -9.83
CA ALA A 79 8.13 5.82 -10.48
C ALA A 79 7.10 6.92 -10.72
N TRP A 80 5.89 6.55 -11.15
CA TRP A 80 4.79 7.51 -11.30
C TRP A 80 4.37 8.11 -9.95
N LEU A 81 4.20 7.29 -8.90
CA LEU A 81 3.88 7.79 -7.55
C LEU A 81 4.97 8.70 -6.96
N PHE A 82 6.23 8.35 -7.20
CA PHE A 82 7.37 9.18 -6.80
C PHE A 82 7.33 10.52 -7.53
N TYR A 83 7.08 10.52 -8.84
CA TYR A 83 6.91 11.73 -9.64
C TYR A 83 5.75 12.61 -9.14
N GLU A 84 4.58 12.02 -8.86
CA GLU A 84 3.43 12.74 -8.28
C GLU A 84 3.77 13.37 -6.92
N SER A 85 4.57 12.68 -6.12
CA SER A 85 5.02 13.17 -4.81
C SER A 85 6.04 14.31 -4.92
N CYS A 86 6.94 14.25 -5.91
CA CYS A 86 7.90 15.32 -6.22
C CYS A 86 7.19 16.62 -6.60
N ILE A 87 6.33 16.56 -7.62
CA ILE A 87 5.64 17.74 -8.16
C ILE A 87 4.50 18.22 -7.26
N GLY A 88 3.90 17.33 -6.48
CA GLY A 88 2.83 17.63 -5.55
C GLY A 88 3.31 18.42 -4.33
N GLY A 89 4.60 18.37 -4.00
CA GLY A 89 5.14 19.22 -2.93
C GLY A 89 6.63 19.02 -2.61
N TRP A 90 7.12 17.78 -2.53
CA TRP A 90 8.44 17.50 -1.94
C TRP A 90 9.63 18.10 -2.70
N LEU A 91 9.50 18.28 -4.01
CA LEU A 91 10.47 19.00 -4.84
C LEU A 91 9.87 20.32 -5.41
N ASN A 92 8.73 20.74 -4.89
CA ASN A 92 7.95 21.87 -5.40
C ASN A 92 7.33 22.71 -4.26
N GLY A 93 8.10 22.99 -3.21
CA GLY A 93 7.76 24.00 -2.20
C GLY A 93 7.43 23.49 -0.79
N TYR A 94 7.36 22.17 -0.55
CA TYR A 94 7.15 21.64 0.81
C TYR A 94 8.34 21.90 1.73
N ASN A 95 8.03 22.15 3.00
CA ASN A 95 9.02 22.25 4.06
C ASN A 95 9.39 20.85 4.58
N ILE A 96 10.68 20.52 4.54
CA ILE A 96 11.18 19.22 5.00
C ILE A 96 11.02 18.98 6.52
N ARG A 97 10.74 20.03 7.30
CA ARG A 97 10.58 19.93 8.77
C ARG A 97 9.11 19.72 9.16
N CYS A 98 8.30 20.75 8.97
CA CYS A 98 6.89 20.74 9.34
C CYS A 98 6.10 21.26 8.14
N GLU A 99 5.50 20.32 7.42
CA GLU A 99 4.59 20.63 6.32
C GLU A 99 3.16 20.29 6.75
N PRO A 100 2.27 21.29 6.86
CA PRO A 100 0.87 21.04 7.17
C PRO A 100 0.16 20.38 5.98
N VAL A 101 -0.99 19.77 6.26
CA VAL A 101 -1.87 19.27 5.19
C VAL A 101 -2.67 20.45 4.66
N ASP A 102 -2.64 20.66 3.35
CA ASP A 102 -3.57 21.57 2.67
C ASP A 102 -4.92 20.85 2.47
N TYR A 103 -5.94 21.30 3.21
CA TYR A 103 -7.31 20.78 3.14
C TYR A 103 -8.20 21.50 2.11
N SER A 104 -7.66 22.42 1.32
CA SER A 104 -8.42 23.12 0.28
C SER A 104 -8.79 22.20 -0.89
N ASP A 105 -9.77 22.63 -1.69
CA ASP A 105 -10.13 22.00 -2.96
C ASP A 105 -9.29 22.51 -4.14
N SER A 106 -8.10 23.06 -3.87
CA SER A 106 -7.20 23.50 -4.93
C SER A 106 -6.73 22.31 -5.78
N PRO A 107 -6.49 22.51 -7.09
CA PRO A 107 -6.00 21.43 -7.95
C PRO A 107 -4.70 20.78 -7.43
N SER A 108 -3.84 21.56 -6.76
CA SER A 108 -2.60 21.05 -6.17
C SER A 108 -2.87 20.16 -4.95
N ALA A 109 -3.71 20.62 -4.01
CA ALA A 109 -4.06 19.85 -2.82
C ALA A 109 -4.79 18.55 -3.17
N LEU A 110 -5.72 18.59 -4.13
CA LEU A 110 -6.41 17.40 -4.64
C LEU A 110 -5.45 16.43 -5.35
N ARG A 111 -4.42 16.93 -6.03
CA ARG A 111 -3.39 16.07 -6.64
C ARG A 111 -2.60 15.31 -5.59
N VAL A 112 -2.15 15.98 -4.53
CA VAL A 112 -1.45 15.34 -3.40
C VAL A 112 -2.33 14.30 -2.73
N ALA A 113 -3.58 14.65 -2.42
CA ALA A 113 -4.52 13.72 -1.79
C ALA A 113 -4.74 12.47 -2.66
N ARG A 114 -4.92 12.64 -3.98
CA ARG A 114 -5.02 11.51 -4.93
C ARG A 114 -3.75 10.67 -4.96
N GLY A 115 -2.58 11.30 -4.92
CA GLY A 115 -1.29 10.62 -4.79
C GLY A 115 -1.22 9.74 -3.53
N CYS A 116 -1.66 10.25 -2.38
CA CYS A 116 -1.75 9.48 -1.14
C CYS A 116 -2.71 8.29 -1.27
N TRP A 117 -3.85 8.46 -1.93
CA TRP A 117 -4.78 7.35 -2.18
C TRP A 117 -4.21 6.31 -3.14
N TRP A 118 -3.53 6.71 -4.22
CA TRP A 118 -2.86 5.76 -5.11
C TRP A 118 -1.71 5.04 -4.43
N TYR A 119 -1.00 5.69 -3.51
CA TYR A 119 -0.03 5.05 -2.64
C TYR A 119 -0.67 4.03 -1.69
N TYR A 120 -1.87 4.30 -1.17
CA TYR A 120 -2.66 3.32 -0.43
C TYR A 120 -3.03 2.11 -1.32
N ILE A 121 -3.49 2.35 -2.55
CA ILE A 121 -3.81 1.28 -3.51
C ILE A 121 -2.56 0.44 -3.83
N SER A 122 -1.38 1.05 -3.92
CA SER A 122 -0.14 0.32 -4.20
C SER A 122 0.18 -0.72 -3.14
N LYS A 123 -0.13 -0.48 -1.87
CA LYS A 123 0.11 -1.46 -0.80
C LYS A 123 -0.62 -2.79 -1.04
N PHE A 124 -1.80 -2.78 -1.67
CA PHE A 124 -2.49 -4.03 -2.04
C PHE A 124 -1.84 -4.72 -3.23
N THR A 125 -1.28 -3.97 -4.19
CA THR A 125 -0.57 -4.56 -5.33
C THR A 125 0.68 -5.32 -4.89
N GLU A 126 1.24 -4.98 -3.73
CA GLU A 126 2.42 -5.63 -3.16
C GLU A 126 2.08 -6.98 -2.51
N PHE A 127 0.80 -7.29 -2.27
CA PHE A 127 0.39 -8.61 -1.76
C PHE A 127 0.76 -9.74 -2.72
N PHE A 128 0.83 -9.42 -4.01
CA PHE A 128 1.19 -10.38 -5.05
C PHE A 128 2.62 -10.88 -4.89
N ASP A 129 3.54 -10.13 -4.26
CA ASP A 129 4.90 -10.59 -3.95
C ASP A 129 4.85 -11.92 -3.17
N THR A 130 4.06 -11.91 -2.10
CA THR A 130 3.91 -13.05 -1.21
C THR A 130 3.11 -14.17 -1.86
N PHE A 131 2.11 -13.84 -2.69
CA PHE A 131 1.40 -14.85 -3.48
C PHE A 131 2.33 -15.57 -4.44
N PHE A 132 3.24 -14.86 -5.10
CA PHE A 132 4.26 -15.48 -5.95
C PHE A 132 5.24 -16.35 -5.17
N PHE A 133 5.65 -15.95 -3.96
CA PHE A 133 6.49 -16.79 -3.11
C PHE A 133 5.81 -18.10 -2.74
N VAL A 134 4.53 -18.05 -2.33
CA VAL A 134 3.74 -19.24 -1.99
C VAL A 134 3.56 -20.15 -3.21
N MET A 135 3.18 -19.61 -4.37
CA MET A 135 3.02 -20.38 -5.61
C MET A 135 4.32 -21.02 -6.11
N ARG A 136 5.48 -20.42 -5.81
CA ARG A 136 6.81 -20.96 -6.13
C ARG A 136 7.39 -21.86 -5.04
N LYS A 137 6.65 -22.09 -3.95
CA LYS A 137 7.12 -22.81 -2.75
C LYS A 137 8.41 -22.22 -2.16
N ARG A 138 8.60 -20.90 -2.27
CA ARG A 138 9.73 -20.15 -1.71
C ARG A 138 9.37 -19.61 -0.32
N TYR A 139 9.09 -20.52 0.61
CA TYR A 139 8.65 -20.16 1.96
C TYR A 139 9.74 -19.49 2.80
N ASP A 140 11.00 -19.67 2.43
CA ASP A 140 12.16 -18.95 2.96
C ASP A 140 12.03 -17.42 2.79
N GLN A 141 11.33 -16.97 1.74
CA GLN A 141 11.08 -15.56 1.48
C GLN A 141 9.82 -15.04 2.22
N VAL A 142 8.94 -15.93 2.71
CA VAL A 142 7.70 -15.58 3.43
C VAL A 142 7.97 -15.44 4.94
N SER A 143 8.90 -14.55 5.27
CA SER A 143 9.28 -14.27 6.65
C SER A 143 8.13 -13.67 7.46
N THR A 144 8.19 -13.77 8.78
CA THR A 144 7.22 -13.12 9.68
C THR A 144 7.20 -11.60 9.48
N LEU A 145 8.37 -10.99 9.32
CA LEU A 145 8.50 -9.56 9.05
C LEU A 145 7.78 -9.17 7.75
N HIS A 146 8.02 -9.91 6.67
CA HIS A 146 7.39 -9.65 5.37
C HIS A 146 5.87 -9.69 5.46
N VAL A 147 5.33 -10.73 6.08
CA VAL A 147 3.87 -10.92 6.19
C VAL A 147 3.23 -9.86 7.09
N ILE A 148 3.84 -9.54 8.24
CA ILE A 148 3.33 -8.49 9.13
C ILE A 148 3.39 -7.13 8.44
N HIS A 149 4.52 -6.80 7.82
CA HIS A 149 4.71 -5.55 7.08
C HIS A 149 3.62 -5.39 6.02
N HIS A 150 3.53 -6.30 5.04
CA HIS A 150 2.52 -6.18 3.99
C HIS A 150 1.09 -6.24 4.57
N GLY A 151 0.83 -7.04 5.60
CA GLY A 151 -0.50 -7.09 6.22
C GLY A 151 -0.95 -5.77 6.86
N ILE A 152 -0.04 -5.05 7.54
CA ILE A 152 -0.39 -3.84 8.29
C ILE A 152 -0.29 -2.55 7.47
N MET A 153 0.56 -2.51 6.43
CA MET A 153 0.79 -1.30 5.64
C MET A 153 -0.48 -0.70 5.01
N PRO A 154 -1.39 -1.47 4.38
CA PRO A 154 -2.65 -0.89 3.89
C PRO A 154 -3.51 -0.31 5.01
N CYS A 155 -3.57 -0.99 6.16
CA CYS A 155 -4.34 -0.55 7.32
C CYS A 155 -3.79 0.75 7.92
N SER A 156 -2.47 0.90 8.00
CA SER A 156 -1.84 2.12 8.53
C SER A 156 -2.01 3.30 7.56
N VAL A 157 -1.79 3.08 6.26
CA VAL A 157 -1.89 4.13 5.24
C VAL A 157 -3.33 4.61 5.06
N TRP A 158 -4.33 3.73 5.26
CA TRP A 158 -5.75 4.10 5.19
C TRP A 158 -6.10 5.28 6.11
N TRP A 159 -5.60 5.29 7.36
CA TRP A 159 -5.82 6.39 8.29
C TRP A 159 -5.17 7.70 7.80
N GLY A 160 -3.98 7.60 7.19
CA GLY A 160 -3.31 8.73 6.56
C GLY A 160 -4.15 9.34 5.44
N VAL A 161 -4.70 8.53 4.54
CA VAL A 161 -5.56 9.04 3.45
C VAL A 161 -6.88 9.60 3.96
N LYS A 162 -7.46 8.99 5.00
CA LYS A 162 -8.77 9.39 5.53
C LYS A 162 -8.73 10.71 6.30
N PHE A 163 -7.63 11.00 7.00
CA PHE A 163 -7.55 12.14 7.92
C PHE A 163 -6.49 13.16 7.54
N THR A 164 -5.37 12.74 6.96
CA THR A 164 -4.22 13.61 6.67
C THR A 164 -3.67 13.36 5.27
N PRO A 165 -4.45 13.48 4.17
CA PRO A 165 -3.99 13.12 2.83
C PRO A 165 -3.05 14.19 2.23
N GLY A 166 -1.82 14.25 2.74
CA GLY A 166 -0.78 15.17 2.30
C GLY A 166 0.15 15.62 3.43
N GLY A 167 0.82 16.76 3.20
CA GLY A 167 1.74 17.35 4.17
C GLY A 167 2.87 16.40 4.58
N HIS A 168 3.37 16.56 5.81
CA HIS A 168 4.52 15.78 6.29
C HIS A 168 4.26 14.26 6.36
N SER A 169 3.00 13.85 6.54
CA SER A 169 2.64 12.42 6.55
C SER A 169 2.98 11.71 5.23
N SER A 170 2.93 12.44 4.11
CA SER A 170 3.25 11.91 2.78
C SER A 170 4.75 11.68 2.55
N PHE A 171 5.63 12.17 3.43
CA PHE A 171 7.08 12.02 3.30
C PHE A 171 7.52 10.56 3.30
N PHE A 172 6.86 9.75 4.14
CA PHE A 172 7.11 8.31 4.18
C PHE A 172 6.78 7.65 2.83
N GLY A 173 5.66 8.01 2.22
CA GLY A 173 5.27 7.52 0.89
C GLY A 173 6.24 7.95 -0.20
N PHE A 174 6.73 9.19 -0.14
CA PHE A 174 7.75 9.72 -1.05
C PHE A 174 9.05 8.91 -1.01
N LEU A 175 9.62 8.66 0.18
CA LEU A 175 10.83 7.85 0.30
C LEU A 175 10.58 6.37 -0.04
N ASN A 176 9.45 5.81 0.39
CA ASN A 176 9.13 4.42 0.15
C ASN A 176 8.98 4.12 -1.35
N THR A 177 8.31 4.99 -2.10
CA THR A 177 8.16 4.82 -3.56
C THR A 177 9.50 4.89 -4.29
N PHE A 178 10.44 5.76 -3.86
CA PHE A 178 11.80 5.76 -4.38
C PHE A 178 12.53 4.44 -4.14
N VAL A 179 12.48 3.94 -2.90
CA VAL A 179 13.11 2.65 -2.55
C VAL A 179 12.46 1.51 -3.33
N HIS A 180 11.14 1.55 -3.56
CA HIS A 180 10.42 0.53 -4.32
C HIS A 180 10.83 0.50 -5.80
N ILE A 181 11.15 1.65 -6.41
CA ILE A 181 11.74 1.68 -7.77
C ILE A 181 13.02 0.83 -7.81
N ILE A 182 13.92 1.05 -6.85
CA ILE A 182 15.20 0.34 -6.78
C ILE A 182 14.98 -1.15 -6.49
N MET A 183 14.14 -1.47 -5.49
CA MET A 183 13.85 -2.82 -5.06
C MET A 183 13.20 -3.67 -6.16
N TYR A 184 12.16 -3.16 -6.84
CA TYR A 184 11.49 -3.89 -7.90
C TYR A 184 12.34 -3.98 -9.17
N THR A 185 13.21 -2.98 -9.43
CA THR A 185 14.22 -3.11 -10.50
C THR A 185 15.17 -4.26 -10.20
N TYR A 186 15.67 -4.36 -8.96
CA TYR A 186 16.49 -5.48 -8.52
C TYR A 186 15.77 -6.83 -8.66
N TYR A 187 14.49 -6.94 -8.23
CA TYR A 187 13.71 -8.17 -8.38
C TYR A 187 13.45 -8.54 -9.84
N MET A 188 13.21 -7.56 -10.71
CA MET A 188 13.07 -7.77 -12.15
C MET A 188 14.37 -8.35 -12.73
N LEU A 189 15.52 -7.73 -12.45
CA LEU A 189 16.83 -8.18 -12.93
C LEU A 189 17.16 -9.58 -12.41
N ALA A 190 16.86 -9.85 -11.13
CA ALA A 190 17.00 -11.17 -10.53
C ALA A 190 16.12 -12.21 -11.25
N ALA A 191 14.92 -11.86 -11.72
CA ALA A 191 14.06 -12.78 -12.46
C ALA A 191 14.53 -13.06 -13.91
N MET A 192 15.40 -12.23 -14.50
CA MET A 192 15.93 -12.42 -15.87
C MET A 192 16.96 -13.56 -15.97
N GLY A 193 17.42 -14.10 -14.83
CA GLY A 193 18.19 -15.33 -14.71
C GLY A 193 19.71 -15.11 -14.59
N PRO A 194 20.49 -16.21 -14.52
CA PRO A 194 21.91 -16.18 -14.12
C PRO A 194 22.83 -15.33 -15.01
N LYS A 195 22.42 -15.07 -16.26
CA LYS A 195 23.18 -14.20 -17.18
C LYS A 195 23.16 -12.73 -16.76
N VAL A 196 22.16 -12.32 -15.98
CA VAL A 196 21.96 -10.95 -15.49
C VAL A 196 22.31 -10.82 -14.00
N GLN A 197 22.27 -11.92 -13.24
CA GLN A 197 22.60 -11.97 -11.80
C GLN A 197 24.12 -11.94 -11.48
N LYS A 198 24.96 -11.51 -12.42
CA LYS A 198 26.41 -11.48 -12.23
C LYS A 198 26.86 -10.27 -11.43
#